data_AF-A0A7I6MZ13-F1
#
_entry.id   AF-A0A7I6MZ13-F1
#
_cell.length_a   1.000
_cell.length_b   1.000
_cell.length_c   1.000
_cell.angle_alpha   90.00
_cell.angle_beta   90.00
_cell.angle_gamma   90.00
#
_symmetry.space_group_name_H-M   'P 1'
#
loop_
_entity.id
_entity.type
_entity.pdbx_description
1 polymer ?
#
loop_
_entity_poly.entity_id
_entity_poly.type
_entity_poly.pdbx_seq_one_letter_code
_entity_poly.pdbx_strand_id
1 'polypeptide(L)'
;RRRIVGATVNHAFWDPHNTESATVRYDIARQCLEDSITALESDTCDCVIFDATNATRNRRRSLRDTLLTRFQCEVMYIESVLNEPDMIASSINDMKLNSADYAERTLEETAEDYRSRIEHYQSVYETMETEHESDLVFLKVVDVGRQIFANQVYGYLQSRIMFLMANLNLKPRPIWLSRHGESMFNTQKRIGGDAPLSPLGQQYAMQLDRFIDAYYPMPTTELAVWTSTMLRTHMTVERIAARGRTVVKWK
;
A
#
# COMPACT_ATOMS: atom_id res chain seq x y z
N ARG A 1 -13.27 16.19 1.44
CA ARG A 1 -13.97 16.35 2.74
C ARG A 1 -13.40 17.46 3.63
N ARG A 2 -12.18 17.35 4.17
CA ARG A 2 -11.62 18.31 5.16
C ARG A 2 -11.67 19.78 4.73
N ARG A 3 -11.46 20.06 3.44
CA ARG A 3 -11.59 21.41 2.86
C ARG A 3 -13.00 22.02 3.03
N ILE A 4 -14.04 21.19 3.06
CA ILE A 4 -15.45 21.62 3.03
C ILE A 4 -16.04 21.68 4.45
N VAL A 5 -15.74 20.68 5.29
CA VAL A 5 -16.37 20.54 6.62
C VAL A 5 -15.38 20.59 7.79
N GLY A 6 -14.11 20.91 7.54
CA GLY A 6 -13.06 20.95 8.57
C GLY A 6 -12.52 19.58 8.98
N ALA A 7 -11.51 19.57 9.84
CA ALA A 7 -10.89 18.35 10.36
C ALA A 7 -11.58 17.79 11.62
N THR A 8 -12.31 18.62 12.36
CA THR A 8 -12.75 18.32 13.74
C THR A 8 -14.13 17.65 13.85
N VAL A 9 -14.71 17.17 12.74
CA VAL A 9 -16.01 16.47 12.76
C VAL A 9 -15.93 15.17 13.57
N ASN A 10 -16.99 14.86 14.32
CA ASN A 10 -17.10 13.62 15.10
C ASN A 10 -17.83 12.51 14.32
N HIS A 11 -17.90 11.33 14.92
CA HIS A 11 -18.47 10.14 14.30
C HIS A 11 -19.91 10.32 13.77
N ALA A 12 -20.70 11.24 14.34
CA ALA A 12 -22.08 11.51 13.95
C ALA A 12 -22.22 12.02 12.51
N PHE A 13 -21.15 12.57 11.92
CA PHE A 13 -21.13 12.94 10.50
C PHE A 13 -21.25 11.72 9.57
N TRP A 14 -20.87 10.54 10.05
CA TRP A 14 -20.93 9.29 9.28
C TRP A 14 -22.15 8.43 9.57
N ASP A 15 -22.96 8.80 10.56
CA ASP A 15 -24.20 8.10 10.90
C ASP A 15 -25.12 7.99 9.67
N PRO A 16 -25.56 6.78 9.29
CA PRO A 16 -26.46 6.58 8.16
C PRO A 16 -27.85 7.23 8.34
N HIS A 17 -28.29 7.47 9.58
CA HIS A 17 -29.56 8.11 9.89
C HIS A 17 -29.48 9.65 9.86
N ASN A 18 -28.27 10.21 9.83
CA ASN A 18 -28.05 11.64 9.71
C ASN A 18 -28.18 12.10 8.25
N THR A 19 -29.41 12.46 7.85
CA THR A 19 -29.75 12.84 6.47
C THR A 19 -29.04 14.11 5.99
N GLU A 20 -28.81 15.08 6.88
CA GLU A 20 -28.08 16.31 6.57
C GLU A 20 -26.62 16.00 6.24
N SER A 21 -25.93 15.24 7.11
CA SER A 21 -24.54 14.84 6.86
C SER A 21 -24.42 13.88 5.68
N ALA A 22 -25.42 13.01 5.45
CA ALA A 22 -25.48 12.17 4.26
C ALA A 22 -25.54 13.00 2.96
N THR A 23 -26.31 14.11 2.96
CA THR A 23 -26.40 15.04 1.82
C THR A 23 -25.04 15.70 1.56
N VAL A 24 -24.38 16.19 2.61
CA VAL A 24 -23.03 16.77 2.49
C VAL A 24 -22.02 15.74 1.97
N ARG A 25 -22.04 14.50 2.47
CA ARG A 25 -21.18 13.41 1.98
C ARG A 25 -21.45 13.09 0.50
N TYR A 26 -22.72 13.14 0.08
CA TYR A 26 -23.11 12.94 -1.31
C TYR A 26 -22.54 14.04 -2.21
N ASP A 27 -22.69 15.31 -1.83
CA ASP A 27 -22.17 16.44 -2.58
C ASP A 27 -20.64 16.41 -2.70
N ILE A 28 -19.94 16.04 -1.63
CA ILE A 28 -18.49 15.84 -1.65
C ILE A 28 -18.11 14.74 -2.64
N ALA A 29 -18.78 13.59 -2.58
CA ALA A 29 -18.49 12.48 -3.49
C ALA A 29 -18.75 12.87 -4.96
N ARG A 30 -19.84 13.61 -5.22
CA ARG A 30 -20.17 14.13 -6.55
C ARG A 30 -19.09 15.08 -7.06
N GLN A 31 -18.65 16.04 -6.25
CA GLN A 31 -17.56 16.96 -6.63
C GLN A 31 -16.27 16.20 -6.95
N CYS A 32 -15.88 15.23 -6.11
CA CYS A 32 -14.70 14.41 -6.38
C CYS A 32 -14.83 13.59 -7.67
N LEU A 33 -16.03 13.10 -7.99
CA LEU A 33 -16.27 12.36 -9.24
C LEU A 33 -16.15 13.28 -10.45
N GLU A 34 -16.69 14.50 -10.38
CA GLU A 34 -16.55 15.51 -11.43
C GLU A 34 -15.08 15.89 -11.67
N ASP A 35 -14.31 16.10 -10.60
CA ASP A 35 -12.87 16.37 -10.69
C ASP A 35 -12.14 15.19 -11.37
N SER A 36 -12.52 13.95 -11.02
CA SER A 36 -11.95 12.72 -11.59
C SER A 36 -12.25 12.60 -13.08
N ILE A 37 -13.50 12.83 -13.49
CA ILE A 37 -13.92 12.78 -14.89
C ILE A 37 -13.21 13.87 -15.68
N THR A 38 -13.15 15.09 -15.14
CA THR A 38 -12.46 16.22 -15.80
C THR A 38 -10.98 15.93 -16.01
N ALA A 39 -10.30 15.30 -15.04
CA ALA A 39 -8.89 14.93 -15.15
C ALA A 39 -8.65 13.89 -16.28
N LEU A 40 -9.55 12.92 -16.42
CA LEU A 40 -9.53 11.92 -17.49
C LEU A 40 -9.86 12.54 -18.86
N GLU A 41 -10.91 13.35 -18.95
CA GLU A 41 -11.34 14.03 -20.19
C GLU A 41 -10.29 15.01 -20.71
N SER A 42 -9.52 15.64 -19.82
CA SER A 42 -8.47 16.59 -20.16
C SER A 42 -7.11 15.95 -20.48
N ASP A 43 -7.02 14.62 -20.44
CA ASP A 43 -5.79 13.86 -20.69
C ASP A 43 -4.63 14.27 -19.76
N THR A 44 -4.97 14.74 -18.55
CA THR A 44 -3.96 15.09 -17.52
C THR A 44 -3.47 13.86 -16.76
N CYS A 45 -4.21 12.75 -16.84
CA CYS A 45 -3.86 11.46 -16.26
C CYS A 45 -4.52 10.30 -17.01
N ASP A 46 -3.86 9.14 -17.02
CA ASP A 46 -4.40 7.90 -17.60
C ASP A 46 -5.26 7.08 -16.60
N CYS A 47 -5.16 7.39 -15.30
CA CYS A 47 -5.78 6.61 -14.24
C CYS A 47 -6.13 7.48 -13.03
N VAL A 48 -7.32 7.26 -12.46
CA VAL A 48 -7.77 7.90 -11.23
C VAL A 48 -8.04 6.86 -10.16
N ILE A 49 -7.53 7.12 -8.95
CA ILE A 49 -7.86 6.34 -7.75
C ILE A 49 -8.93 7.09 -6.96
N PHE A 50 -10.15 6.56 -6.95
CA PHE A 50 -11.27 7.14 -6.22
C PHE A 50 -11.36 6.56 -4.81
N ASP A 51 -10.61 7.15 -3.88
CA ASP A 51 -10.53 6.71 -2.48
C ASP A 51 -11.76 7.17 -1.66
N ALA A 52 -12.68 6.23 -1.44
CA ALA A 52 -13.83 6.39 -0.55
C ALA A 52 -14.30 5.02 -0.06
N THR A 53 -15.09 5.00 1.02
CA THR A 53 -15.58 3.74 1.61
C THR A 53 -16.46 2.93 0.67
N ASN A 54 -17.28 3.59 -0.17
CA ASN A 54 -18.12 2.96 -1.20
C ASN A 54 -18.83 1.67 -0.72
N ALA A 55 -19.34 1.73 0.52
CA ALA A 55 -19.72 0.57 1.31
C ALA A 55 -20.99 -0.14 0.80
N THR A 56 -21.82 0.53 0.00
CA THR A 56 -23.08 -0.03 -0.52
C THR A 56 -22.98 -0.36 -2.01
N ARG A 57 -23.70 -1.40 -2.44
CA ARG A 57 -23.80 -1.82 -3.85
C ARG A 57 -24.36 -0.70 -4.72
N ASN A 58 -25.41 -0.03 -4.21
CA ASN A 58 -26.03 1.09 -4.91
C ASN A 58 -25.03 2.23 -5.18
N ARG A 59 -24.16 2.55 -4.21
CA ARG A 59 -23.13 3.59 -4.40
C ARG A 59 -22.13 3.18 -5.48
N ARG A 60 -21.62 1.94 -5.44
CA ARG A 60 -20.66 1.44 -6.42
C ARG A 60 -21.23 1.49 -7.84
N ARG A 61 -22.45 0.97 -8.04
CA ARG A 61 -23.15 1.00 -9.33
C ARG A 61 -23.42 2.41 -9.82
N SER A 62 -23.97 3.28 -8.96
CA SER A 62 -24.24 4.68 -9.31
C SER A 62 -22.97 5.44 -9.73
N LEU A 63 -21.83 5.23 -9.06
CA LEU A 63 -20.55 5.84 -9.44
C LEU A 63 -20.09 5.36 -10.83
N ARG A 64 -20.11 4.04 -11.08
CA ARG A 64 -19.72 3.48 -12.38
C ARG A 64 -20.62 4.00 -13.49
N ASP A 65 -21.94 3.92 -13.30
CA ASP A 65 -22.89 4.29 -14.35
C ASP A 65 -22.76 5.78 -14.69
N THR A 66 -22.62 6.64 -13.67
CA THR A 66 -22.37 8.08 -13.88
C THR A 66 -21.07 8.32 -14.65
N LEU A 67 -19.97 7.66 -14.26
CA LEU A 67 -18.68 7.75 -14.94
C LEU A 67 -18.80 7.33 -16.42
N LEU A 68 -19.36 6.15 -16.68
CA LEU A 68 -19.43 5.57 -18.03
C LEU A 68 -20.39 6.32 -18.97
N THR A 69 -21.37 7.05 -18.44
CA THR A 69 -22.20 7.95 -19.27
C THR A 69 -21.42 9.13 -19.85
N ARG A 70 -20.30 9.50 -19.21
CA ARG A 70 -19.50 10.68 -19.58
C ARG A 70 -18.17 10.32 -20.22
N PHE A 71 -17.49 9.32 -19.69
CA PHE A 71 -16.16 8.92 -20.12
C PHE A 71 -16.06 7.40 -20.18
N GLN A 72 -15.66 6.88 -21.35
CA GLN A 72 -15.48 5.45 -21.55
C GLN A 72 -14.11 5.03 -21.01
N CYS A 73 -14.10 4.29 -19.90
CA CYS A 73 -12.89 3.75 -19.29
C CYS A 73 -13.13 2.40 -18.63
N GLU A 74 -12.04 1.71 -18.29
CA GLU A 74 -12.10 0.54 -17.43
C GLU A 74 -12.30 0.97 -15.98
N VAL A 75 -13.21 0.29 -15.27
CA VAL A 75 -13.49 0.53 -13.85
C VAL A 75 -13.19 -0.74 -13.08
N MET A 76 -12.32 -0.64 -12.08
CA MET A 76 -11.92 -1.74 -11.21
C MET A 76 -12.07 -1.34 -9.75
N TYR A 77 -12.74 -2.17 -8.96
CA TYR A 77 -12.87 -1.97 -7.51
C TYR A 77 -11.81 -2.76 -6.76
N ILE A 78 -11.28 -2.18 -5.69
CA ILE A 78 -10.37 -2.87 -4.77
C ILE A 78 -10.97 -2.74 -3.37
N GLU A 79 -11.52 -3.83 -2.89
CA GLU A 79 -12.09 -3.95 -1.55
C GLU A 79 -11.04 -4.53 -0.61
N SER A 80 -10.69 -3.79 0.44
CA SER A 80 -9.82 -4.27 1.52
C SER A 80 -10.67 -4.70 2.71
N VAL A 81 -10.67 -5.99 3.02
CA VAL A 81 -11.39 -6.57 4.16
C VAL A 81 -10.38 -6.97 5.22
N LEU A 82 -10.59 -6.49 6.45
CA LEU A 82 -9.75 -6.83 7.60
C LEU A 82 -10.63 -7.41 8.71
N ASN A 83 -10.44 -8.68 9.01
CA ASN A 83 -11.20 -9.44 10.00
C ASN A 83 -10.34 -9.76 11.23
N GLU A 84 -9.01 -9.78 11.10
CA GLU A 84 -8.10 -10.12 12.20
C GLU A 84 -8.07 -9.01 13.28
N PRO A 85 -8.53 -9.28 14.52
CA PRO A 85 -8.70 -8.26 15.56
C PRO A 85 -7.43 -7.48 15.90
N ASP A 86 -6.28 -8.16 15.97
CA ASP A 86 -5.00 -7.53 16.28
C ASP A 86 -4.57 -6.53 15.19
N MET A 87 -4.82 -6.86 13.93
CA MET A 87 -4.53 -5.96 12.81
C MET A 87 -5.47 -4.78 12.79
N ILE A 88 -6.75 -4.99 13.11
CA ILE A 88 -7.73 -3.90 13.26
C ILE A 88 -7.27 -2.95 14.37
N ALA A 89 -6.90 -3.47 15.54
CA ALA A 89 -6.41 -2.67 16.66
C ALA A 89 -5.14 -1.89 16.29
N SER A 90 -4.18 -2.51 15.60
CA SER A 90 -2.97 -1.85 15.11
C SER A 90 -3.31 -0.73 14.13
N SER A 91 -4.16 -0.99 13.13
CA SER A 91 -4.57 0.01 12.15
C SER A 91 -5.29 1.19 12.79
N ILE A 92 -6.12 0.94 13.80
CA ILE A 92 -6.77 1.99 14.59
C ILE A 92 -5.71 2.85 15.29
N ASN A 93 -4.70 2.23 15.90
CA ASN A 93 -3.62 2.94 16.60
C ASN A 93 -2.74 3.76 15.65
N ASP A 94 -2.38 3.22 14.48
CA ASP A 94 -1.62 3.96 13.48
C ASP A 94 -2.39 5.18 12.97
N MET A 95 -3.70 5.02 12.75
CA MET A 95 -4.54 6.12 12.31
C MET A 95 -4.76 7.17 13.41
N LYS A 96 -4.88 6.75 14.68
CA LYS A 96 -4.91 7.64 15.86
C LYS A 96 -3.70 8.58 15.91
N LEU A 97 -2.51 8.03 15.65
CA LEU A 97 -1.25 8.77 15.75
C LEU A 97 -1.02 9.74 14.58
N ASN A 98 -1.59 9.45 13.40
CA ASN A 98 -1.26 10.15 12.16
C ASN A 98 -2.41 10.94 11.53
N SER A 99 -3.64 10.84 12.05
CA SER A 99 -4.80 11.53 11.47
C SER A 99 -4.97 12.95 11.99
N ALA A 100 -5.03 13.90 11.05
CA ALA A 100 -5.39 15.29 11.34
C ALA A 100 -6.79 15.45 11.96
N ASP A 101 -7.68 14.46 11.83
CA ASP A 101 -9.04 14.53 12.40
C ASP A 101 -9.04 14.39 13.95
N TYR A 102 -7.93 13.92 14.53
CA TYR A 102 -7.79 13.62 15.97
C TYR A 102 -6.63 14.34 16.65
N ALA A 103 -6.00 15.31 15.98
CA ALA A 103 -4.77 15.97 16.46
C ALA A 103 -4.91 16.65 17.83
N GLU A 104 -6.11 17.08 18.22
CA GLU A 104 -6.39 17.79 19.47
C GLU A 104 -7.23 16.98 20.47
N ARG A 105 -7.51 15.70 20.20
CA ARG A 105 -8.35 14.85 21.07
C ARG A 105 -7.52 13.93 21.95
N THR A 106 -8.09 13.52 23.08
CA THR A 106 -7.47 12.49 23.91
C THR A 106 -7.48 11.13 23.21
N LEU A 107 -6.66 10.20 23.70
CA LEU A 107 -6.55 8.86 23.13
C LEU A 107 -7.88 8.08 23.27
N GLU A 108 -8.54 8.24 24.42
CA GLU A 108 -9.80 7.61 24.78
C GLU A 108 -10.95 8.14 23.91
N GLU A 109 -11.09 9.46 23.80
CA GLU A 109 -12.12 10.08 22.95
C GLU A 109 -11.96 9.69 21.47
N THR A 110 -10.71 9.62 21.00
CA THR A 110 -10.43 9.20 19.63
C THR A 110 -10.80 7.74 19.40
N ALA A 111 -10.51 6.86 20.36
CA ALA A 111 -10.85 5.46 20.26
C ALA A 111 -12.37 5.25 20.16
N GLU A 112 -13.14 5.92 21.01
CA GLU A 112 -14.60 5.78 21.03
C GLU A 112 -15.26 6.37 19.78
N ASP A 113 -14.83 7.57 19.36
CA ASP A 113 -15.32 8.19 18.13
C ASP A 113 -15.05 7.30 16.91
N TYR A 114 -13.83 6.76 16.80
CA TYR A 114 -13.49 5.92 15.67
C TYR A 114 -14.23 4.58 15.69
N ARG A 115 -14.41 3.97 16.87
CA ARG A 115 -15.19 2.75 17.04
C ARG A 115 -16.64 2.96 16.59
N SER A 116 -17.26 4.04 17.05
CA SER A 116 -18.61 4.44 16.64
C SER A 116 -18.69 4.67 15.12
N ARG A 117 -17.67 5.32 14.54
CA ARG A 117 -17.59 5.51 13.09
C ARG A 117 -17.52 4.19 12.32
N ILE A 118 -16.79 3.20 12.81
CA ILE A 118 -16.75 1.85 12.21
C ILE A 118 -18.14 1.22 12.27
N GLU A 119 -18.82 1.28 13.43
CA GLU A 119 -20.17 0.72 13.60
C GLU A 119 -21.17 1.33 12.62
N HIS A 120 -21.12 2.65 12.41
CA HIS A 120 -21.95 3.34 11.41
C HIS A 120 -21.76 2.76 10.01
N TYR A 121 -20.52 2.50 9.59
CA TYR A 121 -20.27 1.88 8.28
C TYR A 121 -20.65 0.40 8.24
N GLN A 122 -20.38 -0.37 9.30
CA GLN A 122 -20.75 -1.78 9.39
C GLN A 122 -22.25 -1.98 9.25
N SER A 123 -23.08 -1.09 9.80
CA SER A 123 -24.54 -1.18 9.73
C SER A 123 -25.11 -1.12 8.31
N VAL A 124 -24.36 -0.56 7.35
CA VAL A 124 -24.78 -0.40 5.94
C VAL A 124 -23.87 -1.13 4.96
N TYR A 125 -22.82 -1.79 5.44
CA TYR A 125 -21.80 -2.36 4.58
C TYR A 125 -22.32 -3.59 3.82
N GLU A 126 -22.20 -3.53 2.50
CA GLU A 126 -22.50 -4.63 1.58
C GLU A 126 -21.22 -5.02 0.87
N THR A 127 -20.64 -6.14 1.31
CA THR A 127 -19.38 -6.67 0.75
C THR A 127 -19.51 -7.05 -0.73
N MET A 128 -18.41 -6.97 -1.49
CA MET A 128 -18.43 -7.34 -2.90
C MET A 128 -18.49 -8.86 -3.08
N GLU A 129 -19.48 -9.31 -3.86
CA GLU A 129 -19.74 -10.73 -4.11
C GLU A 129 -20.17 -10.94 -5.56
N THR A 130 -19.66 -11.99 -6.19
CA THR A 130 -19.97 -12.32 -7.58
C THR A 130 -21.46 -12.56 -7.81
N GLU A 131 -22.19 -13.10 -6.82
CA GLU A 131 -23.64 -13.35 -6.94
C GLU A 131 -24.44 -12.07 -7.19
N HIS A 132 -24.02 -10.94 -6.61
CA HIS A 132 -24.72 -9.67 -6.70
C HIS A 132 -24.08 -8.66 -7.67
N GLU A 133 -22.79 -8.84 -7.96
CA GLU A 133 -21.96 -7.90 -8.72
C GLU A 133 -21.09 -8.63 -9.76
N SER A 134 -21.63 -9.70 -10.37
CA SER A 134 -20.95 -10.52 -11.39
C SER A 134 -20.44 -9.72 -12.60
N ASP A 135 -21.06 -8.58 -12.89
CA ASP A 135 -20.74 -7.65 -13.97
C ASP A 135 -19.63 -6.64 -13.62
N LEU A 136 -19.20 -6.55 -12.35
CA LEU A 136 -18.16 -5.62 -11.91
C LEU A 136 -16.78 -6.28 -11.90
N VAL A 137 -15.76 -5.54 -12.34
CA VAL A 137 -14.36 -5.94 -12.15
C VAL A 137 -13.94 -5.58 -10.74
N PHE A 138 -13.57 -6.56 -9.93
CA PHE A 138 -13.09 -6.26 -8.58
C PHE A 138 -12.04 -7.24 -8.05
N LEU A 139 -11.24 -6.73 -7.12
CA LEU A 139 -10.40 -7.49 -6.22
C LEU A 139 -10.92 -7.31 -4.79
N LYS A 140 -11.11 -8.41 -4.08
CA LYS A 140 -11.30 -8.41 -2.63
C LYS A 140 -10.02 -8.94 -2.00
N VAL A 141 -9.30 -8.08 -1.28
CA VAL A 141 -8.07 -8.38 -0.56
C VAL A 141 -8.43 -8.57 0.91
N VAL A 142 -8.31 -9.79 1.41
CA VAL A 142 -8.69 -10.17 2.76
C VAL A 142 -7.45 -10.31 3.63
N ASP A 143 -7.48 -9.68 4.81
CA ASP A 143 -6.46 -9.74 5.85
C ASP A 143 -5.05 -9.49 5.32
N VAL A 144 -4.87 -8.33 4.66
CA VAL A 144 -3.57 -7.87 4.16
C VAL A 144 -2.95 -8.86 3.16
N GLY A 145 -3.79 -9.40 2.26
CA GLY A 145 -3.36 -10.31 1.21
C GLY A 145 -3.29 -11.79 1.62
N ARG A 146 -3.77 -12.15 2.83
CA ARG A 146 -3.93 -13.57 3.23
C ARG A 146 -4.79 -14.34 2.23
N GLN A 147 -5.83 -13.71 1.71
CA GLN A 147 -6.64 -14.24 0.60
C GLN A 147 -6.97 -13.12 -0.38
N ILE A 148 -7.02 -13.45 -1.66
CA ILE A 148 -7.43 -12.52 -2.71
C ILE A 148 -8.48 -13.22 -3.57
N PHE A 149 -9.61 -12.55 -3.75
CA PHE A 149 -10.65 -12.94 -4.69
C PHE A 149 -10.64 -11.96 -5.85
N ALA A 150 -10.70 -12.47 -7.07
CA ALA A 150 -10.72 -11.69 -8.29
C ALA A 150 -11.96 -12.04 -9.10
N ASN A 151 -12.70 -11.02 -9.54
CA ASN A 151 -13.86 -11.16 -10.41
C ASN A 151 -13.64 -10.34 -11.67
N GLN A 152 -13.78 -10.98 -12.84
CA GLN A 152 -13.68 -10.33 -14.16
C GLN A 152 -12.37 -9.54 -14.39
N VAL A 153 -11.25 -9.95 -13.77
CA VAL A 153 -9.94 -9.29 -13.96
C VAL A 153 -9.34 -9.76 -15.28
N TYR A 154 -9.22 -8.84 -16.24
CA TYR A 154 -8.68 -9.12 -17.57
C TYR A 154 -7.68 -8.05 -18.02
N GLY A 155 -6.90 -8.38 -19.05
CA GLY A 155 -5.94 -7.46 -19.63
C GLY A 155 -4.72 -7.20 -18.76
N TYR A 156 -3.84 -6.33 -19.25
CA TYR A 156 -2.52 -6.12 -18.66
C TYR A 156 -2.58 -5.34 -17.34
N LEU A 157 -3.25 -4.19 -17.32
CA LEU A 157 -3.22 -3.27 -16.18
C LEU A 157 -3.86 -3.88 -14.92
N GLN A 158 -5.07 -4.44 -15.05
CA GLN A 158 -5.79 -5.04 -13.93
C GLN A 158 -5.04 -6.25 -13.36
N SER A 159 -4.42 -7.07 -14.23
CA SER A 159 -3.56 -8.19 -13.81
C SER A 159 -2.31 -7.72 -13.06
N ARG A 160 -1.70 -6.60 -13.47
CA ARG A 160 -0.56 -6.00 -12.76
C ARG A 160 -0.96 -5.43 -11.40
N ILE A 161 -2.15 -4.85 -11.29
CA ILE A 161 -2.73 -4.40 -10.02
C ILE A 161 -2.96 -5.61 -9.09
N MET A 162 -3.58 -6.68 -9.58
CA MET A 162 -3.77 -7.90 -8.81
C MET A 162 -2.44 -8.48 -8.32
N PHE A 163 -1.44 -8.57 -9.21
CA PHE A 163 -0.10 -9.04 -8.84
C PHE A 163 0.53 -8.16 -7.77
N LEU A 164 0.41 -6.83 -7.88
CA LEU A 164 0.89 -5.91 -6.84
C LEU A 164 0.19 -6.19 -5.51
N MET A 165 -1.14 -6.25 -5.49
CA MET A 165 -1.93 -6.50 -4.28
C MET A 165 -1.58 -7.83 -3.62
N ALA A 166 -1.31 -8.88 -4.40
CA ALA A 166 -0.87 -10.18 -3.91
C ALA A 166 0.52 -10.19 -3.26
N ASN A 167 1.35 -9.19 -3.53
CA ASN A 167 2.73 -9.12 -3.06
C ASN A 167 2.99 -7.96 -2.07
N LEU A 168 1.97 -7.14 -1.79
CA LEU A 168 2.08 -6.08 -0.78
C LEU A 168 2.16 -6.70 0.62
N ASN A 169 3.11 -6.20 1.41
CA ASN A 169 3.25 -6.55 2.82
C ASN A 169 3.23 -5.26 3.63
N LEU A 170 2.22 -5.10 4.48
CA LEU A 170 2.04 -3.89 5.29
C LEU A 170 2.83 -3.92 6.61
N LYS A 171 3.43 -5.07 6.98
CA LYS A 171 4.27 -5.12 8.18
C LYS A 171 5.54 -4.29 7.93
N PRO A 172 5.84 -3.29 8.78
CA PRO A 172 7.08 -2.53 8.67
C PRO A 172 8.28 -3.46 8.70
N ARG A 173 9.13 -3.39 7.67
CA ARG A 173 10.36 -4.17 7.56
C ARG A 173 11.48 -3.31 7.01
N PRO A 174 12.66 -3.30 7.64
CA PRO A 174 13.79 -2.54 7.11
C PRO A 174 14.28 -3.17 5.81
N ILE A 175 14.45 -2.33 4.77
CA ILE A 175 15.11 -2.71 3.52
C ILE A 175 16.41 -1.91 3.43
N TRP A 176 17.54 -2.61 3.55
CA TRP A 176 18.86 -1.99 3.43
C TRP A 176 19.32 -2.03 1.97
N LEU A 177 19.63 -0.86 1.42
CA LEU A 177 20.18 -0.73 0.08
C LEU A 177 21.62 -0.23 0.17
N SER A 178 22.53 -0.99 -0.44
CA SER A 178 23.90 -0.54 -0.64
C SER A 178 24.44 -1.01 -1.98
N ARG A 179 25.38 -0.24 -2.52
CA ARG A 179 26.21 -0.69 -3.65
C ARG A 179 27.22 -1.73 -3.18
N HIS A 180 27.84 -2.40 -4.14
CA HIS A 180 29.09 -3.11 -3.87
C HIS A 180 30.16 -2.12 -3.34
N GLY A 181 31.14 -2.63 -2.59
CA GLY A 181 32.34 -1.85 -2.24
C GLY A 181 33.03 -1.30 -3.50
N GLU A 182 33.84 -0.26 -3.33
CA GLU A 182 34.60 0.32 -4.44
C GLU A 182 35.32 -0.77 -5.27
N SER A 183 35.14 -0.78 -6.59
CA SER A 183 35.81 -1.73 -7.48
C SER A 183 37.05 -1.13 -8.13
N MET A 184 37.93 -1.98 -8.66
CA MET A 184 39.10 -1.54 -9.44
C MET A 184 38.73 -0.70 -10.66
N PHE A 185 37.54 -0.84 -11.22
CA PHE A 185 37.08 0.03 -12.31
C PHE A 185 36.56 1.37 -11.81
N ASN A 186 36.05 1.45 -10.57
CA ASN A 186 35.68 2.73 -9.99
C ASN A 186 36.91 3.61 -9.77
N THR A 187 38.03 3.04 -9.29
CA THR A 187 39.30 3.79 -9.14
C THR A 187 39.84 4.31 -10.47
N GLN A 188 39.54 3.61 -11.57
CA GLN A 188 39.92 3.98 -12.94
C GLN A 188 38.86 4.83 -13.65
N LYS A 189 37.74 5.16 -13.00
CA LYS A 189 36.57 5.84 -13.61
C LYS A 189 36.01 5.14 -14.86
N ARG A 190 36.07 3.80 -14.88
CA ARG A 190 35.52 2.96 -15.95
C ARG A 190 34.10 2.51 -15.58
N ILE A 191 33.22 2.51 -16.58
CA ILE A 191 31.82 2.04 -16.44
C ILE A 191 31.68 0.57 -16.85
N GLY A 192 30.70 -0.12 -16.28
CA GLY A 192 30.39 -1.51 -16.61
C GLY A 192 31.47 -2.52 -16.20
N GLY A 193 31.52 -3.65 -16.91
CA GLY A 193 32.46 -4.74 -16.65
C GLY A 193 32.20 -5.51 -15.35
N ASP A 194 33.13 -6.39 -15.01
CA ASP A 194 33.05 -7.26 -13.84
C ASP A 194 34.34 -7.27 -13.00
N ALA A 195 34.85 -6.07 -12.72
CA ALA A 195 36.08 -5.90 -11.96
C ALA A 195 35.91 -6.28 -10.47
N PRO A 196 36.97 -6.80 -9.81
CA PRO A 196 36.96 -7.11 -8.39
C PRO A 196 36.96 -5.83 -7.53
N LEU A 197 36.79 -6.01 -6.22
CA LEU A 197 36.91 -4.93 -5.24
C LEU A 197 38.33 -4.34 -5.19
N SER A 198 38.41 -3.02 -5.02
CA SER A 198 39.63 -2.32 -4.64
C SER A 198 39.98 -2.61 -3.17
N PRO A 199 41.18 -2.24 -2.69
CA PRO A 199 41.51 -2.33 -1.26
C PRO A 199 40.51 -1.60 -0.36
N LEU A 200 40.02 -0.43 -0.76
CA LEU A 200 38.99 0.31 -0.02
C LEU A 200 37.63 -0.39 -0.10
N GLY A 201 37.29 -0.98 -1.25
CA GLY A 201 36.09 -1.79 -1.39
C GLY A 201 36.08 -3.02 -0.48
N GLN A 202 37.23 -3.66 -0.30
CA GLN A 202 37.39 -4.76 0.66
C GLN A 202 37.18 -4.26 2.09
N GLN A 203 37.75 -3.11 2.46
CA GLN A 203 37.52 -2.51 3.78
C GLN A 203 36.04 -2.20 4.02
N TYR A 204 35.34 -1.65 3.02
CA TYR A 204 33.90 -1.45 3.06
C TYR A 204 33.14 -2.76 3.33
N ALA A 205 33.47 -3.85 2.61
CA ALA A 205 32.87 -5.16 2.82
C ALA A 205 33.05 -5.66 4.26
N MET A 206 34.21 -5.40 4.89
CA MET A 206 34.44 -5.74 6.30
C MET A 206 33.56 -4.92 7.25
N GLN A 207 33.35 -3.63 6.97
CA GLN A 207 32.50 -2.79 7.80
C GLN A 207 31.02 -3.12 7.62
N LEU A 208 30.59 -3.48 6.41
CA LEU A 208 29.24 -3.95 6.15
C LEU A 208 28.96 -5.25 6.91
N ASP A 209 29.89 -6.20 6.90
CA ASP A 209 29.78 -7.43 7.70
C ASP A 209 29.61 -7.14 9.19
N ARG A 210 30.41 -6.22 9.75
CA ARG A 210 30.28 -5.79 11.16
C ARG A 210 28.95 -5.10 11.44
N PHE A 211 28.47 -4.26 10.53
CA PHE A 211 27.18 -3.63 10.65
C PHE A 211 26.06 -4.68 10.69
N ILE A 212 26.07 -5.64 9.76
CA ILE A 212 25.07 -6.71 9.74
C ILE A 212 25.14 -7.55 11.01
N ASP A 213 26.34 -7.88 11.50
CA ASP A 213 26.51 -8.62 12.75
C ASP A 213 25.98 -7.86 13.98
N ALA A 214 26.18 -6.54 14.04
CA ALA A 214 25.69 -5.72 15.14
C ALA A 214 24.16 -5.60 15.18
N TYR A 215 23.51 -5.45 14.01
CA TYR A 215 22.05 -5.30 13.93
C TYR A 215 21.31 -6.64 13.83
N TYR A 216 21.97 -7.68 13.34
CA TYR A 216 21.42 -9.02 13.11
C TYR A 216 22.39 -10.09 13.69
N PRO A 217 22.60 -10.13 15.01
CA PRO A 217 23.63 -10.96 15.63
C PRO A 217 23.31 -12.46 15.60
N MET A 218 22.01 -12.83 15.57
CA MET A 218 21.61 -14.23 15.58
C MET A 218 21.40 -14.73 14.15
N PRO A 219 22.00 -15.87 13.75
CA PRO A 219 21.76 -16.48 12.43
C PRO A 219 20.28 -16.80 12.16
N THR A 220 19.49 -16.96 13.23
CA THR A 220 18.05 -17.18 13.20
C THR A 220 17.22 -15.94 12.91
N THR A 221 17.80 -14.73 13.00
CA THR A 221 17.09 -13.50 12.60
C THR A 221 16.87 -13.53 11.09
N GLU A 222 15.63 -13.35 10.64
CA GLU A 222 15.29 -13.35 9.21
C GLU A 222 15.95 -12.16 8.48
N LEU A 223 17.05 -12.43 7.77
CA LEU A 223 17.72 -11.48 6.89
C LEU A 223 18.01 -12.17 5.55
N ALA A 224 17.39 -11.66 4.49
CA ALA A 224 17.69 -12.08 3.13
C ALA A 224 18.72 -11.13 2.49
N VAL A 225 19.85 -11.65 2.03
CA VAL A 225 20.91 -10.85 1.41
C VAL A 225 20.89 -11.11 -0.10
N TRP A 226 20.64 -10.08 -0.89
CA TRP A 226 20.52 -10.20 -2.34
C TRP A 226 21.68 -9.48 -3.03
N THR A 227 22.23 -10.09 -4.07
CA THR A 227 23.30 -9.51 -4.90
C THR A 227 22.97 -9.64 -6.37
N SER A 228 23.56 -8.79 -7.22
CA SER A 228 23.61 -9.09 -8.65
C SER A 228 24.58 -10.23 -8.93
N THR A 229 24.66 -10.66 -10.19
CA THR A 229 25.58 -11.71 -10.63
C THR A 229 27.05 -11.27 -10.72
N MET A 230 27.36 -10.01 -10.43
CA MET A 230 28.69 -9.43 -10.63
C MET A 230 29.65 -9.83 -9.50
N LEU A 231 30.92 -10.05 -9.84
CA LEU A 231 32.00 -10.41 -8.92
C LEU A 231 32.08 -9.45 -7.73
N ARG A 232 32.05 -8.14 -7.99
CA ARG A 232 32.16 -7.10 -6.95
C ARG A 232 31.04 -7.15 -5.91
N THR A 233 29.78 -7.45 -6.28
CA THR A 233 28.68 -7.59 -5.32
C THR A 233 28.85 -8.86 -4.50
N HIS A 234 29.35 -9.93 -5.11
CA HIS A 234 29.64 -11.17 -4.39
C HIS A 234 30.77 -10.99 -3.37
N MET A 235 31.91 -10.41 -3.77
CA MET A 235 33.02 -10.10 -2.87
C MET A 235 32.61 -9.18 -1.71
N THR A 236 31.62 -8.30 -1.93
CA THR A 236 31.14 -7.39 -0.87
C THR A 236 30.43 -8.13 0.26
N VAL A 237 29.75 -9.24 -0.04
CA VAL A 237 28.95 -10.00 0.93
C VAL A 237 29.56 -11.36 1.29
N GLU A 238 30.75 -11.67 0.79
CA GLU A 238 31.41 -12.97 0.98
C GLU A 238 31.54 -13.34 2.47
N ARG A 239 31.91 -12.37 3.31
CA ARG A 239 32.00 -12.55 4.76
C ARG A 239 30.65 -12.79 5.43
N ILE A 240 29.62 -12.09 4.96
CA ILE A 240 28.24 -12.26 5.45
C ILE A 240 27.76 -13.68 5.11
N ALA A 241 28.05 -14.17 3.89
CA ALA A 241 27.75 -15.53 3.47
C ALA A 241 28.50 -16.58 4.30
N ALA A 242 29.79 -16.35 4.58
CA ALA A 242 30.64 -17.25 5.36
C ALA A 242 30.14 -17.45 6.81
N ARG A 243 29.35 -16.50 7.35
CA ARG A 243 28.66 -16.63 8.65
C ARG A 243 27.34 -17.43 8.59
N GLY A 244 27.06 -18.10 7.48
CA GLY A 244 25.87 -18.93 7.29
C GLY A 244 24.61 -18.17 6.88
N ARG A 245 24.72 -16.91 6.45
CA ARG A 245 23.59 -16.15 5.90
C ARG A 245 23.29 -16.59 4.47
N THR A 246 22.01 -16.77 4.16
CA THR A 246 21.55 -17.08 2.81
C THR A 246 21.73 -15.87 1.90
N VAL A 247 22.58 -16.02 0.89
CA VAL A 247 22.79 -15.02 -0.17
C VAL A 247 22.12 -15.47 -1.45
N VAL A 248 21.15 -14.69 -1.91
CA VAL A 248 20.44 -14.91 -3.17
C VAL A 248 21.11 -14.11 -4.29
N LYS A 249 21.43 -14.76 -5.39
CA LYS A 249 21.90 -14.07 -6.62
C LYS A 249 20.70 -13.79 -7.49
N TRP A 250 20.37 -12.51 -7.64
CA TRP A 250 19.31 -12.05 -8.52
C TRP A 250 19.80 -12.03 -9.97
N LYS A 251 19.14 -12.80 -10.84
CA LYS A 251 19.37 -12.85 -12.29
C LYS A 251 18.30 -12.07 -13.02
#